data_AF-A0A165BQ53-F1
#
_entry.id   AF-A0A165BQ53-F1
#
_cell.length_a   1.000
_cell.length_b   1.000
_cell.length_c   1.000
_cell.angle_alpha   90.00
_cell.angle_beta   90.00
_cell.angle_gamma   90.00
#
_symmetry.space_group_name_H-M   'P 1'
#
loop_
_entity.id
_entity.type
_entity.pdbx_description
1 polymer ?
#
loop_
_entity_poly.entity_id
_entity_poly.type
_entity_poly.pdbx_seq_one_letter_code
_entity_poly.pdbx_strand_id
1 'polypeptide(L)'
;MSPTELDHIADQLSVILNEMRSFKSTVLGSLSGGPYNNRFMPYPWNPSRPFSSVEEYLQHNRGMFLEFCGLEYVNDLFSCFPTDSSVYLTHGDLLPRNILVCGSTITAIIDWETAGFYPEFWEYCRMHYPGLMTPGWAHVLHRIFPEPRREKQIEAVARIINDLHYNSCF
;
A
#
# COMPACT_ATOMS: atom_id res chain seq x y z
N MET A 1 -1.17 1.40 25.39
CA MET A 1 -0.44 0.12 25.35
C MET A 1 0.98 0.37 25.81
N SER A 2 1.53 -0.53 26.59
CA SER A 2 2.93 -0.56 26.99
C SER A 2 3.84 -0.95 25.80
N PRO A 3 5.15 -0.65 25.85
CA PRO A 3 6.09 -1.10 24.81
C PRO A 3 6.06 -2.61 24.57
N THR A 4 5.94 -3.43 25.62
CA THR A 4 5.85 -4.89 25.51
C THR A 4 4.58 -5.35 24.80
N GLU A 5 3.45 -4.68 25.02
CA GLU A 5 2.21 -4.98 24.29
C GLU A 5 2.34 -4.60 22.81
N LEU A 6 2.99 -3.48 22.50
CA LEU A 6 3.24 -3.06 21.12
C LEU A 6 4.23 -3.99 20.41
N ASP A 7 5.25 -4.49 21.10
CA ASP A 7 6.17 -5.51 20.58
C ASP A 7 5.43 -6.79 20.22
N HIS A 8 4.53 -7.25 21.10
CA HIS A 8 3.74 -8.45 20.85
C HIS A 8 2.80 -8.28 19.64
N ILE A 9 2.20 -7.09 19.46
CA ILE A 9 1.38 -6.77 18.27
C ILE A 9 2.23 -6.78 17.00
N ALA A 10 3.41 -6.16 17.05
CA ALA A 10 4.33 -6.10 15.92
C ALA A 10 4.82 -7.50 15.48
N ASP A 11 5.09 -8.39 16.44
CA ASP A 11 5.50 -9.77 16.16
C ASP A 11 4.39 -10.54 15.45
N GLN A 12 3.15 -10.45 15.92
CA GLN A 12 1.99 -11.06 15.26
C GLN A 12 1.77 -10.48 13.86
N LEU A 13 1.84 -9.15 13.72
CA LEU A 13 1.66 -8.49 12.43
C LEU A 13 2.75 -8.88 11.43
N SER A 14 3.99 -9.09 11.89
CA SER A 14 5.09 -9.59 11.05
C SER A 14 4.79 -10.98 10.49
N VAL A 15 4.21 -11.88 11.30
CA VAL A 15 3.79 -13.21 10.85
C VAL A 15 2.71 -13.10 9.76
N ILE A 16 1.68 -12.27 9.99
CA ILE A 16 0.61 -12.05 9.01
C ILE A 16 1.17 -11.46 7.70
N LEU A 17 2.04 -10.45 7.79
CA LEU A 17 2.67 -9.85 6.61
C LEU A 17 3.49 -10.87 5.81
N ASN A 18 4.20 -11.77 6.50
CA ASN A 18 4.95 -12.85 5.85
C ASN A 18 4.04 -13.88 5.21
N GLU A 19 2.91 -14.22 5.84
CA GLU A 19 1.89 -15.10 5.24
C GLU A 19 1.31 -14.47 3.98
N MET A 20 0.92 -13.20 4.01
CA MET A 20 0.46 -12.46 2.83
C MET A 20 1.53 -12.46 1.72
N ARG A 21 2.79 -12.19 2.06
CA ARG A 21 3.93 -12.20 1.11
C ARG A 21 4.23 -13.60 0.54
N SER A 22 3.73 -14.67 1.13
CA SER A 22 3.86 -16.02 0.56
C SER A 22 3.01 -16.19 -0.71
N PHE A 23 1.93 -15.40 -0.86
CA PHE A 23 1.10 -15.36 -2.05
C PHE A 23 1.70 -14.42 -3.10
N LYS A 24 2.47 -15.01 -4.03
CA LYS A 24 3.07 -14.31 -5.17
C LYS A 24 2.14 -14.32 -6.37
N SER A 25 2.25 -13.29 -7.21
CA SER A 25 1.57 -13.25 -8.50
C SER A 25 2.53 -12.79 -9.59
N THR A 26 2.26 -13.20 -10.83
CA THR A 26 2.93 -12.68 -12.03
C THR A 26 2.13 -11.54 -12.68
N VAL A 27 0.96 -11.22 -12.13
CA VAL A 27 0.07 -10.15 -12.60
C VAL A 27 -0.36 -9.25 -11.43
N LEU A 28 -0.60 -7.97 -11.73
CA LEU A 28 -1.13 -6.99 -10.78
C LEU A 28 -2.61 -6.73 -11.05
N GLY A 29 -3.42 -6.89 -10.02
CA GLY A 29 -4.88 -6.81 -10.15
C GLY A 29 -5.60 -7.24 -8.88
N SER A 30 -6.90 -7.52 -9.01
CA SER A 30 -7.73 -7.98 -7.90
C SER A 30 -7.33 -9.37 -7.41
N LEU A 31 -7.81 -9.73 -6.22
CA LEU A 31 -7.62 -11.06 -5.63
C LEU A 31 -8.17 -12.21 -6.49
N SER A 32 -9.20 -11.95 -7.31
CA SER A 32 -9.79 -12.94 -8.20
C SER A 32 -9.05 -13.09 -9.54
N GLY A 33 -7.92 -12.40 -9.72
CA GLY A 33 -7.12 -12.41 -10.95
C GLY A 33 -7.66 -11.47 -12.05
N GLY A 34 -8.62 -10.61 -11.74
CA GLY A 34 -9.17 -9.60 -12.63
C GLY A 34 -8.46 -8.24 -12.52
N PRO A 35 -8.87 -7.22 -13.30
CA PRO A 35 -8.37 -5.87 -13.11
C PRO A 35 -8.66 -5.35 -11.69
N TYR A 36 -7.91 -4.35 -11.26
CA TYR A 36 -8.28 -3.61 -10.06
C TYR A 36 -9.67 -2.99 -10.20
N ASN A 37 -10.46 -3.10 -9.14
CA ASN A 37 -11.74 -2.43 -9.00
C ASN A 37 -11.87 -1.96 -7.55
N ASN A 38 -11.14 -0.90 -7.21
CA ASN A 38 -11.11 -0.32 -5.87
C ASN A 38 -10.82 1.18 -5.95
N ARG A 39 -10.85 1.85 -4.80
CA ARG A 39 -10.69 3.31 -4.71
C ARG A 39 -9.33 3.85 -5.19
N PHE A 40 -8.30 3.01 -5.33
CA PHE A 40 -7.00 3.43 -5.87
C PHE A 40 -6.96 3.42 -7.39
N MET A 41 -7.97 2.80 -8.02
CA MET A 41 -8.18 2.75 -9.47
C MET A 41 -9.63 3.11 -9.79
N PRO A 42 -10.07 4.35 -9.47
CA PRO A 42 -11.47 4.75 -9.61
C PRO A 42 -11.82 4.98 -11.08
N TYR A 43 -13.12 4.98 -11.38
CA TYR A 43 -13.63 5.43 -12.67
C TYR A 43 -13.26 6.93 -12.90
N PRO A 44 -12.87 7.34 -14.12
CA PRO A 44 -12.80 6.57 -15.37
C PRO A 44 -11.48 5.84 -15.62
N TRP A 45 -10.55 5.82 -14.66
CA TRP A 45 -9.18 5.31 -14.84
C TRP A 45 -9.00 3.84 -14.42
N ASN A 46 -10.09 3.15 -14.11
CA ASN A 46 -10.03 1.73 -13.76
C ASN A 46 -9.47 0.91 -14.94
N PRO A 47 -8.50 0.02 -14.72
CA PRO A 47 -7.95 -0.79 -15.80
C PRO A 47 -8.99 -1.80 -16.31
N SER A 48 -8.93 -2.13 -17.60
CA SER A 48 -9.82 -3.13 -18.21
C SER A 48 -9.33 -4.57 -18.02
N ARG A 49 -8.05 -4.75 -17.65
CA ARG A 49 -7.40 -6.04 -17.40
C ARG A 49 -6.32 -5.91 -16.32
N PRO A 50 -5.87 -7.02 -15.71
CA PRO A 50 -4.66 -7.02 -14.90
C PRO A 50 -3.44 -6.51 -15.68
N PHE A 51 -2.47 -5.95 -14.96
CA PHE A 51 -1.17 -5.60 -15.51
C PHE A 51 -0.23 -6.81 -15.47
N SER A 52 0.60 -6.97 -16.49
CA SER A 52 1.54 -8.09 -16.62
C SER A 52 2.92 -7.77 -16.03
N SER A 53 3.17 -6.52 -15.65
CA SER A 53 4.41 -6.08 -15.02
C SER A 53 4.20 -4.84 -14.14
N VAL A 54 5.12 -4.61 -13.21
CA VAL A 54 5.14 -3.40 -12.39
C VAL A 54 5.38 -2.16 -13.25
N GLU A 55 6.17 -2.26 -14.31
CA GLU A 55 6.36 -1.18 -15.28
C GLU A 55 5.03 -0.76 -15.93
N GLU A 56 4.23 -1.72 -16.41
CA GLU A 56 2.92 -1.44 -17.02
C GLU A 56 1.97 -0.78 -16.02
N TYR A 57 1.95 -1.27 -14.78
CA TYR A 57 1.20 -0.66 -13.68
C TYR A 57 1.63 0.79 -13.43
N LEU A 58 2.93 1.06 -13.33
CA LEU A 58 3.44 2.42 -13.10
C LEU A 58 3.14 3.34 -14.29
N GLN A 59 3.25 2.85 -15.53
CA GLN A 59 2.90 3.60 -16.74
C GLN A 59 1.41 3.97 -16.78
N HIS A 60 0.51 3.05 -16.42
CA HIS A 60 -0.92 3.31 -16.32
C HIS A 60 -1.22 4.41 -15.30
N ASN A 61 -0.67 4.27 -14.08
CA ASN A 61 -0.85 5.28 -13.04
C ASN A 61 -0.29 6.65 -13.45
N ARG A 62 0.88 6.68 -14.09
CA ARG A 62 1.43 7.93 -14.64
C ARG A 62 0.48 8.56 -15.67
N GLY A 63 -0.07 7.77 -16.57
CA GLY A 63 -1.05 8.22 -17.56
C GLY A 63 -2.28 8.87 -16.90
N MET A 64 -2.87 8.17 -15.92
CA MET A 64 -3.99 8.70 -15.12
C MET A 64 -3.63 10.04 -14.46
N PHE A 65 -2.51 10.12 -13.76
CA PHE A 65 -2.10 11.35 -13.07
C PHE A 65 -1.79 12.49 -14.03
N LEU A 66 -1.36 12.24 -15.27
CA LEU A 66 -1.17 13.29 -16.27
C LEU A 66 -2.48 13.96 -16.72
N GLU A 67 -3.64 13.34 -16.47
CA GLU A 67 -4.94 13.93 -16.81
C GLU A 67 -5.36 15.06 -15.85
N PHE A 68 -4.85 15.04 -14.61
CA PHE A 68 -5.20 16.04 -13.58
C PHE A 68 -3.99 16.67 -12.86
N CYS A 69 -2.77 16.26 -13.18
CA CYS A 69 -1.51 16.85 -12.68
C CYS A 69 -0.57 17.26 -13.83
N GLY A 70 0.40 18.14 -13.54
CA GLY A 70 1.41 18.57 -14.50
C GLY A 70 2.52 17.53 -14.75
N LEU A 71 3.10 17.53 -15.95
CA LEU A 71 4.15 16.58 -16.37
C LEU A 71 5.34 16.52 -15.40
N GLU A 72 5.85 17.68 -14.96
CA GLU A 72 6.99 17.74 -14.04
C GLU A 72 6.66 17.09 -12.69
N TYR A 73 5.47 17.38 -12.15
CA TYR A 73 4.97 16.78 -10.92
C TYR A 73 4.85 15.25 -11.02
N VAL A 74 4.29 14.74 -12.12
CA VAL A 74 4.14 13.29 -12.34
C VAL A 74 5.51 12.62 -12.53
N ASN A 75 6.44 13.27 -13.22
CA ASN A 75 7.80 12.75 -13.38
C ASN A 75 8.51 12.59 -12.03
N ASP A 76 8.45 13.63 -11.18
CA ASP A 76 8.97 13.59 -9.82
C ASP A 76 8.30 12.49 -8.99
N LEU A 77 6.96 12.48 -8.97
CA LEU A 77 6.14 11.59 -8.15
C LEU A 77 6.44 10.11 -8.38
N PHE A 78 6.64 9.70 -9.63
CA PHE A 78 6.88 8.30 -9.98
C PHE A 78 8.36 7.94 -10.16
N SER A 79 9.29 8.89 -9.99
CA SER A 79 10.73 8.67 -10.22
C SER A 79 11.39 7.70 -9.24
N CYS A 80 10.79 7.48 -8.06
CA CYS A 80 11.38 6.71 -6.97
C CYS A 80 10.92 5.23 -6.93
N PHE A 81 10.03 4.82 -7.83
CA PHE A 81 9.48 3.46 -7.83
C PHE A 81 10.28 2.51 -8.72
N PRO A 82 10.74 1.37 -8.19
CA PRO A 82 11.38 0.32 -8.98
C PRO A 82 10.37 -0.35 -9.93
N THR A 83 10.78 -0.58 -11.17
CA THR A 83 9.98 -1.27 -12.19
C THR A 83 10.13 -2.79 -12.15
N ASP A 84 11.14 -3.30 -11.45
CA ASP A 84 11.50 -4.72 -11.31
C ASP A 84 11.09 -5.32 -9.96
N SER A 85 10.06 -4.76 -9.32
CA SER A 85 9.56 -5.25 -8.04
C SER A 85 8.83 -6.59 -8.15
N SER A 86 9.01 -7.42 -7.13
CA SER A 86 8.13 -8.57 -6.90
C SER A 86 6.71 -8.12 -6.56
N VAL A 87 5.73 -8.94 -6.93
CA VAL A 87 4.31 -8.70 -6.73
C VAL A 87 3.76 -9.70 -5.72
N TYR A 88 3.10 -9.18 -4.68
CA TYR A 88 2.59 -9.96 -3.56
C TYR A 88 1.14 -9.60 -3.27
N LEU A 89 0.43 -10.50 -2.59
CA LEU A 89 -0.83 -10.16 -1.95
C LEU A 89 -0.59 -9.03 -0.94
N THR A 90 -1.36 -7.97 -1.06
CA THR A 90 -1.41 -6.86 -0.11
C THR A 90 -2.85 -6.60 0.32
N HIS A 91 -3.01 -6.07 1.51
CA HIS A 91 -4.28 -5.54 1.99
C HIS A 91 -4.59 -4.22 1.28
N GLY A 92 -3.54 -3.45 0.95
CA GLY A 92 -3.65 -2.16 0.26
C GLY A 92 -3.99 -0.99 1.18
N ASP A 93 -4.34 -1.26 2.44
CA ASP A 93 -4.76 -0.27 3.44
C ASP A 93 -4.52 -0.73 4.88
N LEU A 94 -3.43 -1.47 5.13
CA LEU A 94 -3.14 -2.04 6.44
C LEU A 94 -2.64 -0.95 7.41
N LEU A 95 -3.59 -0.30 8.07
CA LEU A 95 -3.37 0.78 9.03
C LEU A 95 -4.02 0.42 10.37
N PRO A 96 -3.65 1.08 11.48
CA PRO A 96 -4.15 0.73 12.81
C PRO A 96 -5.67 0.59 12.92
N ARG A 97 -6.43 1.40 12.18
CA ARG A 97 -7.91 1.33 12.18
C ARG A 97 -8.48 0.02 11.63
N ASN A 98 -7.70 -0.72 10.84
CA ASN A 98 -8.09 -1.96 10.16
C ASN A 98 -7.55 -3.21 10.90
N ILE A 99 -6.93 -3.03 12.07
CA ILE A 99 -6.37 -4.11 12.90
C ILE A 99 -7.14 -4.14 14.22
N LEU A 100 -7.91 -5.21 14.45
CA LEU A 100 -8.63 -5.41 15.70
C LEU A 100 -7.72 -6.09 16.71
N VAL A 101 -7.68 -5.55 17.93
CA VAL A 101 -6.80 -6.04 19.01
C VAL A 101 -7.61 -6.22 20.29
N CYS A 102 -7.44 -7.38 20.94
CA CYS A 102 -7.91 -7.64 22.29
C CYS A 102 -6.71 -7.74 23.24
N GLY A 103 -6.52 -6.75 24.11
CA GLY A 103 -5.28 -6.60 24.88
C GLY A 103 -4.11 -6.28 23.95
N SER A 104 -3.22 -7.25 23.74
CA SER A 104 -2.13 -7.19 22.76
C SER A 104 -2.20 -8.28 21.69
N THR A 105 -3.31 -9.02 21.63
CA THR A 105 -3.52 -10.08 20.63
C THR A 105 -4.30 -9.53 19.45
N ILE A 106 -3.77 -9.66 18.24
CA ILE A 106 -4.50 -9.32 17.00
C ILE A 106 -5.59 -10.38 16.81
N THR A 107 -6.85 -9.94 16.75
CA THR A 107 -8.00 -10.84 16.61
C THR A 107 -8.56 -10.87 15.20
N ALA A 108 -8.38 -9.79 14.42
CA ALA A 108 -8.77 -9.75 13.02
C ALA A 108 -8.08 -8.60 12.27
N ILE A 109 -7.99 -8.77 10.95
CA ILE A 109 -7.73 -7.69 9.99
C ILE A 109 -9.00 -7.54 9.14
N ILE A 110 -9.50 -6.31 9.04
CA ILE A 110 -10.77 -5.98 8.39
C ILE A 110 -10.55 -4.98 7.25
N ASP A 111 -11.59 -4.72 6.45
CA ASP A 111 -11.57 -3.71 5.38
C ASP A 111 -10.66 -4.07 4.18
N TRP A 112 -10.83 -5.30 3.68
CA TRP A 112 -10.08 -5.86 2.54
C TRP A 112 -10.53 -5.33 1.17
N GLU A 113 -11.35 -4.27 1.10
CA GLU A 113 -11.92 -3.77 -0.16
C GLU A 113 -10.85 -3.30 -1.17
N THR A 114 -9.67 -2.94 -0.68
CA THR A 114 -8.53 -2.49 -1.49
C THR A 114 -7.48 -3.56 -1.75
N ALA A 115 -7.71 -4.78 -1.25
CA ALA A 115 -6.76 -5.87 -1.35
C ALA A 115 -6.57 -6.33 -2.81
N GLY A 116 -5.37 -6.79 -3.10
CA GLY A 116 -4.96 -7.17 -4.45
C GLY A 116 -3.48 -7.53 -4.53
N PHE A 117 -3.00 -7.71 -5.75
CA PHE A 117 -1.61 -8.06 -6.01
C PHE A 117 -0.80 -6.82 -6.43
N TYR A 118 -0.12 -6.19 -5.48
CA TYR A 118 0.61 -4.93 -5.69
C TYR A 118 2.13 -5.13 -5.65
N PRO A 119 2.92 -4.15 -6.13
CA PRO A 119 4.36 -4.16 -5.96
C PRO A 119 4.76 -4.16 -4.47
N GLU A 120 5.89 -4.79 -4.12
CA GLU A 120 6.40 -4.92 -2.75
C GLU A 120 6.36 -3.63 -1.93
N PHE A 121 6.68 -2.48 -2.56
CA PHE A 121 6.74 -1.21 -1.87
C PHE A 121 5.38 -0.72 -1.37
N TRP A 122 4.26 -1.17 -1.94
CA TRP A 122 2.94 -0.58 -1.71
C TRP A 122 2.49 -0.69 -0.25
N GLU A 123 2.45 -1.91 0.29
CA GLU A 123 1.99 -2.14 1.68
C GLU A 123 2.89 -1.42 2.68
N TYR A 124 4.21 -1.50 2.48
CA TYR A 124 5.17 -0.80 3.34
C TYR A 124 4.93 0.71 3.34
N CYS A 125 4.80 1.33 2.16
CA CYS A 125 4.60 2.77 2.05
C CYS A 125 3.24 3.17 2.62
N ARG A 126 2.20 2.35 2.40
CA ARG A 126 0.86 2.59 2.95
C ARG A 126 0.85 2.52 4.48
N MET A 127 1.50 1.52 5.07
CA MET A 127 1.66 1.40 6.51
C MET A 127 2.37 2.63 7.11
N HIS A 128 3.32 3.23 6.38
CA HIS A 128 4.06 4.42 6.80
C HIS A 128 3.35 5.76 6.47
N TYR A 129 2.07 5.75 6.10
CA TYR A 129 1.35 6.94 5.69
C TYR A 129 1.40 8.07 6.76
N PRO A 130 2.01 9.24 6.46
CA PRO A 130 2.28 10.27 7.47
C PRO A 130 1.02 10.81 8.17
N GLY A 131 -0.09 10.92 7.43
CA GLY A 131 -1.34 11.47 7.97
C GLY A 131 -2.02 10.61 9.04
N LEU A 132 -1.54 9.38 9.27
CA LEU A 132 -2.11 8.45 10.26
C LEU A 132 -1.04 7.87 11.20
N MET A 133 0.15 8.47 11.22
CA MET A 133 1.24 8.03 12.09
C MET A 133 0.94 8.41 13.54
N THR A 134 1.12 7.46 14.46
CA THR A 134 1.04 7.70 15.90
C THR A 134 2.31 7.16 16.58
N PRO A 135 2.67 7.60 17.80
CA PRO A 135 3.84 7.07 18.50
C PRO A 135 3.79 5.54 18.67
N GLY A 136 2.61 4.98 18.97
CA GLY A 136 2.42 3.54 19.11
C GLY A 136 2.58 2.79 17.78
N TRP A 137 2.03 3.33 16.70
CA TRP A 137 2.21 2.74 15.37
C TRP A 137 3.65 2.85 14.87
N ALA A 138 4.32 3.98 15.11
CA ALA A 138 5.73 4.16 14.80
C ALA A 138 6.61 3.13 15.52
N HIS A 139 6.30 2.83 16.80
CA HIS A 139 6.98 1.76 17.55
C HIS A 139 6.79 0.39 16.87
N VAL A 140 5.55 0.05 16.52
CA VAL A 140 5.23 -1.20 15.81
C VAL A 140 5.99 -1.29 14.49
N LEU A 141 5.95 -0.25 13.66
CA LEU A 141 6.65 -0.24 12.37
C LEU A 141 8.16 -0.31 12.50
N HIS A 142 8.76 0.38 13.47
CA HIS A 142 10.20 0.32 13.70
C HIS A 142 10.67 -1.11 14.03
N ARG A 143 9.84 -1.87 14.74
CA ARG A 143 10.12 -3.28 15.05
C ARG A 143 9.97 -4.19 13.83
N ILE A 144 8.94 -3.98 13.01
CA ILE A 144 8.70 -4.79 11.80
C ILE A 144 9.75 -4.48 10.72
N PHE A 145 10.14 -3.21 10.60
CA PHE A 145 11.04 -2.70 9.57
C PHE A 145 12.18 -1.91 10.23
N PRO A 146 13.21 -2.60 10.76
CA PRO A 146 14.32 -1.94 11.44
C PRO A 146 15.24 -1.16 10.48
N GLU A 147 15.14 -1.44 9.18
CA GLU A 147 15.93 -0.79 8.13
C GLU A 147 15.57 0.70 7.95
N PRO A 148 16.49 1.51 7.39
CA PRO A 148 16.21 2.91 7.09
C PRO A 148 14.94 3.10 6.26
N ARG A 149 14.15 4.11 6.64
CA ARG A 149 12.88 4.39 5.98
C ARG A 149 13.07 4.78 4.52
N ARG A 150 12.20 4.26 3.66
CA ARG A 150 12.17 4.58 2.22
C ARG A 150 11.45 5.91 1.98
N GLU A 151 11.95 7.00 2.55
CA GLU A 151 11.21 8.28 2.67
C GLU A 151 10.65 8.78 1.33
N LYS A 152 11.45 8.76 0.25
CA LYS A 152 10.98 9.18 -1.09
C LYS A 152 9.78 8.36 -1.59
N GLN A 153 9.75 7.06 -1.32
CA GLN A 153 8.64 6.19 -1.74
C GLN A 153 7.42 6.39 -0.83
N ILE A 154 7.63 6.55 0.48
CA ILE A 154 6.58 6.85 1.46
C ILE A 154 5.88 8.17 1.09
N GLU A 155 6.65 9.22 0.83
CA GLU A 155 6.14 10.54 0.42
C GLU A 155 5.40 10.48 -0.92
N ALA A 156 5.94 9.76 -1.91
CA ALA A 156 5.30 9.58 -3.20
C ALA A 156 3.96 8.86 -3.10
N VAL A 157 3.89 7.73 -2.38
CA VAL A 157 2.61 7.02 -2.15
C VAL A 157 1.62 7.88 -1.36
N ALA A 158 2.09 8.64 -0.37
CA ALA A 158 1.23 9.55 0.38
C ALA A 158 0.61 10.63 -0.53
N ARG A 159 1.40 11.22 -1.44
CA ARG A 159 0.92 12.16 -2.46
C ARG A 159 -0.07 11.51 -3.41
N ILE A 160 0.23 10.32 -3.94
CA ILE A 160 -0.68 9.54 -4.79
C ILE A 160 -2.04 9.37 -4.12
N ILE A 161 -2.08 8.95 -2.86
CA ILE A 161 -3.33 8.70 -2.13
C ILE A 161 -4.11 9.99 -1.90
N ASN A 162 -3.42 11.08 -1.56
CA ASN A 162 -4.05 12.39 -1.36
C ASN A 162 -4.65 12.92 -2.67
N ASP A 163 -3.88 12.91 -3.75
CA ASP A 163 -4.32 13.41 -5.05
C ASP A 163 -5.51 12.60 -5.57
N LEU A 164 -5.50 11.28 -5.39
CA LEU A 164 -6.67 10.45 -5.68
C LEU A 164 -7.86 10.86 -4.81
N HIS A 165 -7.70 11.04 -3.50
CA HIS A 165 -8.82 11.47 -2.66
C HIS A 165 -9.44 12.81 -3.09
N TYR A 166 -8.62 13.78 -3.52
CA TYR A 166 -9.11 15.08 -3.97
C TYR A 166 -9.74 15.05 -5.38
N ASN A 167 -9.23 14.20 -6.28
CA ASN A 167 -9.65 14.19 -7.70
C ASN A 167 -10.64 13.07 -8.05
N SER A 168 -10.87 12.11 -7.15
CA SER A 168 -11.84 11.01 -7.34
C SER A 168 -13.26 11.36 -6.87
N CYS A 169 -13.52 12.64 -6.57
CA CYS A 169 -14.85 13.15 -6.26
C CYS A 169 -15.68 13.33 -7.55
N PHE A 170 -16.07 12.21 -8.17
CA PHE A 170 -17.14 12.14 -9.17
C PHE A 170 -18.21 11.15 -8.71
#